data_AF-A0A6G1SGP1-F1
#
_entry.id   AF-A0A6G1SGP1-F1
#
_cell.length_a   1.000
_cell.length_b   1.000
_cell.length_c   1.000
_cell.angle_alpha   90.00
_cell.angle_beta   90.00
_cell.angle_gamma   90.00
#
_symmetry.space_group_name_H-M   'P 1'
#
loop_
_entity.id
_entity.type
_entity.pdbx_description
1 polymer ?
#
loop_
_entity_poly.entity_id
_entity_poly.type
_entity_poly.pdbx_seq_one_letter_code
_entity_poly.pdbx_strand_id
1 'polypeptide(L)'
;MPSTVSSRRADKKILRAKAKARPELIVNSCCNEWTSLNLARRLDLSLQPIARRDVLDRINVEIVSPQQFIDEYERQLKPVILTNVTKSWPANDKWTLSYFLKQYRNSRFKCGEDDYGYNVRLKMKYFIHYMNTNCDDSPLYIFDGNFGEVGVQVDS
;
A
#
# COMPACT_ATOMS: atom_id res chain seq x y z
N MET A 1 -10.69 14.94 6.88
CA MET A 1 -10.56 14.85 8.35
C MET A 1 -9.25 15.54 8.76
N PRO A 2 -9.26 16.62 9.54
CA PRO A 2 -8.03 17.29 9.93
C PRO A 2 -7.24 16.38 10.90
N SER A 3 -6.03 15.99 10.51
CA SER A 3 -5.19 15.13 11.34
C SER A 3 -4.64 15.92 12.54
N THR A 4 -4.92 15.46 13.76
CA THR A 4 -4.34 15.97 15.03
C THR A 4 -2.85 15.69 15.19
N VAL A 5 -2.14 15.39 14.11
CA VAL A 5 -0.71 15.11 14.10
C VAL A 5 0.01 16.40 13.78
N SER A 6 0.95 16.82 14.63
CA SER A 6 1.87 17.92 14.31
C SER A 6 2.56 17.62 12.98
N SER A 7 2.23 18.40 11.94
CA SER A 7 2.71 18.24 10.56
C SER A 7 4.24 18.13 10.53
N ARG A 8 4.93 19.08 11.17
CA ARG A 8 6.39 19.11 11.28
C ARG A 8 7.00 17.80 11.84
N ARG A 9 6.33 17.17 12.82
CA ARG A 9 6.80 15.89 13.39
C ARG A 9 6.57 14.74 12.41
N ALA A 10 5.44 14.73 11.70
CA ALA A 10 5.15 13.72 10.69
C ALA A 10 6.18 13.83 9.55
N ASP A 11 6.38 15.02 9.00
CA ASP A 11 7.28 15.29 7.88
C ASP A 11 8.72 14.86 8.21
N LYS A 12 9.21 15.18 9.42
CA LYS A 12 10.53 14.73 9.88
C LYS A 12 10.65 13.20 9.94
N LYS A 13 9.58 12.48 10.28
CA LYS A 13 9.59 11.01 10.31
C LYS A 13 9.51 10.41 8.90
N ILE A 14 8.75 11.04 8.01
CA ILE A 14 8.63 10.65 6.61
C ILE A 14 9.96 10.84 5.88
N LEU A 15 10.60 12.01 6.00
CA LEU A 15 11.90 12.29 5.39
C LEU A 15 12.98 11.28 5.81
N ARG A 16 12.98 10.89 7.09
CA ARG A 16 13.88 9.84 7.59
C ARG A 16 13.58 8.46 7.03
N ALA A 17 12.31 8.13 6.80
CA ALA A 17 11.92 6.87 6.18
C ALA A 17 12.34 6.86 4.70
N LYS A 18 12.08 7.96 3.98
CA LYS A 18 12.52 8.17 2.60
C LYS A 18 14.02 7.97 2.43
N ALA A 19 14.82 8.69 3.20
CA ALA A 19 16.28 8.63 3.12
C ALA A 19 16.87 7.25 3.45
N LYS A 20 16.14 6.42 4.22
CA LYS A 20 16.56 5.04 4.49
C LYS A 20 16.09 4.08 3.40
N ALA A 21 14.86 4.22 2.95
CA ALA A 21 14.24 3.28 2.02
C ALA A 21 14.77 3.45 0.59
N ARG A 22 15.21 4.66 0.23
CA ARG A 22 15.75 5.01 -1.08
C ARG A 22 16.91 6.02 -0.92
N PRO A 23 18.06 5.58 -0.40
CA PRO A 23 19.20 6.47 -0.10
C PRO A 23 19.85 7.06 -1.36
N GLU A 24 19.60 6.46 -2.53
CA GLU A 24 20.06 6.96 -3.82
C GLU A 24 19.32 8.21 -4.30
N LEU A 25 18.13 8.50 -3.75
CA LEU A 25 17.34 9.68 -4.13
C LEU A 25 17.80 10.93 -3.39
N ILE A 26 18.37 11.87 -4.14
CA ILE A 26 18.94 13.12 -3.61
C ILE A 26 17.82 14.14 -3.32
N VAL A 27 17.83 14.65 -2.08
CA VAL A 27 16.95 15.74 -1.65
C VAL A 27 17.81 16.84 -1.01
N ASN A 28 17.88 18.00 -1.66
CA ASN A 28 18.56 19.19 -1.15
C ASN A 28 17.83 20.46 -1.61
N SER A 29 18.43 21.64 -1.39
CA SER A 29 17.82 22.93 -1.76
C SER A 29 17.60 23.10 -3.28
N CYS A 30 18.34 22.38 -4.11
CA CYS A 30 18.35 22.52 -5.56
C CYS A 30 17.61 21.40 -6.29
N CYS A 31 17.50 20.21 -5.69
CA CYS A 31 16.83 19.06 -6.31
C CYS A 31 16.00 18.25 -5.31
N ASN A 32 14.88 17.71 -5.80
CA ASN A 32 14.07 16.71 -5.12
C ASN A 32 13.76 15.57 -6.09
N GLU A 33 14.60 14.53 -6.06
CA GLU A 33 14.51 13.43 -7.03
C GLU A 33 13.26 12.58 -6.86
N TRP A 34 12.62 12.62 -5.69
CA TRP A 34 11.33 11.98 -5.43
C TRP A 34 10.21 12.50 -6.34
N THR A 35 10.35 13.72 -6.89
CA THR A 35 9.33 14.39 -7.71
C THR A 35 9.89 14.87 -9.06
N SER A 36 11.01 14.30 -9.50
CA SER A 36 11.75 14.74 -10.69
C SER A 36 10.95 14.65 -12.00
N LEU A 37 10.07 13.65 -12.12
CA LEU A 37 9.24 13.41 -13.29
C LEU A 37 7.89 14.14 -13.23
N ASN A 38 7.48 14.59 -12.04
CA ASN A 38 6.21 15.27 -11.76
C ASN A 38 4.99 14.42 -12.21
N LEU A 39 5.04 13.10 -11.97
CA LEU A 39 4.01 12.14 -12.33
C LEU A 39 2.70 12.43 -11.61
N ALA A 40 2.74 12.98 -10.39
CA ALA A 40 1.54 13.41 -9.65
C ALA A 40 0.63 14.36 -10.44
N ARG A 41 1.18 15.09 -11.44
CA ARG A 41 0.40 15.96 -12.34
C ARG A 41 0.32 15.46 -13.78
N ARG A 42 1.32 14.69 -14.22
CA ARG A 42 1.48 14.30 -15.64
C ARG A 42 0.92 12.93 -15.98
N LEU A 43 0.88 12.02 -15.01
CA LEU A 43 0.42 10.66 -15.23
C LEU A 43 -1.11 10.61 -15.14
N ASP A 44 -1.77 10.22 -16.24
CA ASP A 44 -3.20 9.94 -16.21
C ASP A 44 -3.47 8.59 -15.55
N LEU A 45 -4.18 8.61 -14.43
CA LEU A 45 -4.61 7.43 -13.69
C LEU A 45 -6.06 7.02 -14.04
N SER A 46 -6.63 7.58 -15.11
CA SER A 46 -7.95 7.18 -15.58
C SER A 46 -7.99 5.69 -15.95
N LEU A 47 -9.07 5.01 -15.56
CA LEU A 47 -9.21 3.58 -15.78
C LEU A 47 -9.68 3.23 -17.20
N GLN A 48 -10.15 4.21 -17.97
CA GLN A 48 -10.77 3.98 -19.28
C GLN A 48 -9.83 3.30 -20.29
N PRO A 49 -8.54 3.71 -20.43
CA PRO A 49 -7.61 3.03 -21.33
C PRO A 49 -7.30 1.60 -20.87
N ILE A 50 -7.31 1.35 -19.56
CA ILE A 50 -6.97 0.06 -18.95
C ILE A 50 -8.14 -0.92 -19.10
N ALA A 51 -9.37 -0.46 -18.88
CA ALA A 51 -10.58 -1.26 -19.01
C ALA A 51 -10.73 -1.88 -20.41
N ARG A 52 -10.25 -1.19 -21.46
CA ARG A 52 -10.25 -1.70 -22.84
C ARG A 52 -9.24 -2.84 -23.07
N ARG A 53 -8.25 -2.99 -22.19
CA ARG A 53 -7.20 -4.02 -22.27
C ARG A 53 -7.42 -5.14 -21.26
N ASP A 54 -8.44 -5.03 -20.40
CA ASP A 54 -8.80 -6.09 -19.46
C ASP A 54 -9.46 -7.24 -20.24
N VAL A 55 -8.71 -8.33 -20.38
CA VAL A 55 -9.11 -9.54 -21.13
C VAL A 55 -9.08 -10.78 -20.26
N LEU A 56 -8.81 -10.64 -18.96
CA LEU A 56 -8.69 -11.80 -18.07
C LEU A 56 -10.07 -12.37 -17.75
N ASP A 57 -10.15 -13.69 -17.80
CA ASP A 57 -11.35 -14.41 -17.40
C ASP A 57 -11.70 -14.10 -15.93
N ARG A 58 -13.00 -13.99 -15.67
CA ARG A 58 -13.56 -13.76 -14.33
C ARG A 58 -14.47 -14.92 -13.96
N ILE A 59 -14.12 -15.66 -12.91
CA ILE A 59 -14.92 -16.80 -12.45
C ILE A 59 -15.54 -16.52 -11.08
N ASN A 60 -16.78 -16.99 -10.89
CA ASN A 60 -17.46 -16.92 -9.60
C ASN A 60 -17.13 -18.18 -8.79
N VAL A 61 -16.51 -17.99 -7.62
CA VAL A 61 -16.11 -19.10 -6.74
C VAL A 61 -17.29 -19.86 -6.13
N GLU A 62 -18.50 -19.30 -6.18
CA GLU A 62 -19.72 -19.98 -5.74
C GLU A 62 -20.24 -20.98 -6.79
N ILE A 63 -19.79 -20.87 -8.04
CA ILE A 63 -20.25 -21.68 -9.18
C ILE A 63 -19.18 -22.69 -9.59
N VAL A 64 -17.92 -22.25 -9.66
CA VAL A 64 -16.80 -23.08 -10.14
C VAL A 64 -16.29 -23.98 -9.02
N SER A 65 -16.24 -25.28 -9.28
CA SER A 65 -15.66 -26.25 -8.34
C SER A 65 -14.13 -26.16 -8.29
N PRO A 66 -13.48 -26.56 -7.18
CA PRO A 66 -12.01 -26.59 -7.09
C PRO A 66 -11.36 -27.42 -8.20
N GLN A 67 -11.94 -28.56 -8.57
CA GLN A 67 -11.40 -29.43 -9.62
C GLN A 67 -11.45 -28.74 -10.99
N GLN A 68 -12.56 -28.08 -11.31
CA GLN A 68 -12.69 -27.31 -12.54
C GLN A 68 -11.65 -26.18 -12.59
N PHE A 69 -11.45 -25.45 -11.48
CA PHE A 69 -10.40 -24.44 -11.39
C PHE A 69 -8.99 -25.02 -11.65
N ILE A 70 -8.69 -26.18 -11.07
CA ILE A 70 -7.41 -26.86 -11.25
C ILE A 70 -7.18 -27.23 -12.72
N ASP A 71 -8.17 -27.84 -13.36
CA ASP A 71 -8.04 -28.36 -14.71
C ASP A 71 -7.99 -27.24 -15.77
N GLU A 72 -8.75 -26.16 -15.59
CA GLU A 72 -8.86 -25.07 -16.56
C GLU A 72 -7.82 -23.95 -16.36
N TYR A 73 -7.34 -23.72 -15.13
CA TYR A 73 -6.49 -22.57 -14.82
C TYR A 73 -5.17 -22.96 -14.16
N GLU A 74 -5.20 -23.64 -13.02
CA GLU A 74 -3.98 -23.91 -12.22
C GLU A 74 -2.98 -24.80 -12.96
N ARG A 75 -3.43 -25.96 -13.46
CA ARG A 75 -2.56 -26.91 -14.17
C ARG A 75 -2.03 -26.33 -15.49
N GLN A 76 -2.79 -25.41 -16.10
CA GLN A 76 -2.42 -24.77 -17.36
C GLN A 76 -1.58 -23.50 -17.17
N LEU A 77 -1.32 -23.08 -15.92
CA LEU A 77 -0.64 -21.83 -15.58
C LEU A 77 -1.34 -20.60 -16.19
N LYS A 78 -2.67 -20.66 -16.33
CA LYS A 78 -3.48 -19.60 -16.95
C LYS A 78 -3.97 -18.63 -15.86
N PRO A 79 -3.65 -17.33 -15.94
CA PRO A 79 -4.13 -16.35 -14.98
C PRO A 79 -5.65 -16.14 -15.10
N VAL A 80 -6.32 -15.96 -13.95
CA VAL A 80 -7.77 -15.74 -13.86
C VAL A 80 -8.08 -14.85 -12.66
N ILE A 81 -9.16 -14.07 -12.74
CA ILE A 81 -9.66 -13.27 -11.63
C ILE A 81 -10.79 -14.01 -10.92
N LEU A 82 -10.58 -14.29 -9.64
CA LEU A 82 -11.62 -14.87 -8.78
C LEU A 82 -12.55 -13.77 -8.26
N THR A 83 -13.84 -13.93 -8.50
CA THR A 83 -14.88 -13.01 -8.01
C THR A 83 -15.61 -13.62 -6.82
N ASN A 84 -16.23 -12.77 -5.97
CA ASN A 84 -17.05 -13.16 -4.82
C ASN A 84 -16.32 -13.85 -3.65
N VAL A 85 -14.98 -13.91 -3.67
CA VAL A 85 -14.15 -14.56 -2.63
C VAL A 85 -14.31 -13.91 -1.25
N THR A 86 -14.43 -12.58 -1.21
CA THR A 86 -14.31 -11.80 0.03
C THR A 86 -15.63 -11.20 0.51
N LYS A 87 -16.78 -11.64 -0.01
CA LYS A 87 -18.11 -11.03 0.30
C LYS A 87 -18.38 -10.87 1.79
N SER A 88 -18.04 -11.89 2.58
CA SER A 88 -18.29 -11.94 4.03
C SER A 88 -17.14 -11.39 4.87
N TRP A 89 -16.05 -10.92 4.25
CA TRP A 89 -14.86 -10.53 5.00
C TRP A 89 -15.11 -9.20 5.74
N PRO A 90 -14.80 -9.12 7.05
CA PRO A 90 -14.90 -7.86 7.80
C PRO A 90 -14.01 -6.74 7.24
N ALA A 91 -13.03 -7.08 6.41
CA ALA A 91 -12.16 -6.13 5.72
C ALA A 91 -12.95 -5.13 4.87
N ASN A 92 -14.09 -5.51 4.28
CA ASN A 92 -14.90 -4.61 3.46
C ASN A 92 -15.37 -3.37 4.25
N ASP A 93 -15.63 -3.51 5.55
CA ASP A 93 -16.07 -2.42 6.43
C ASP A 93 -14.91 -1.83 7.25
N LYS A 94 -14.00 -2.68 7.70
CA LYS A 94 -12.94 -2.31 8.65
C LYS A 94 -11.69 -1.76 7.97
N TRP A 95 -11.41 -2.08 6.70
CA TRP A 95 -10.18 -1.60 6.05
C TRP A 95 -10.36 -0.21 5.45
N THR A 96 -10.71 0.75 6.30
CA THR A 96 -10.83 2.16 5.95
C THR A 96 -9.74 2.99 6.64
N LEU A 97 -9.33 4.11 6.03
CA LEU A 97 -8.31 4.99 6.62
C LEU A 97 -8.68 5.44 8.04
N SER A 98 -9.96 5.72 8.29
CA SER A 98 -10.47 6.10 9.61
C SER A 98 -10.32 4.98 10.64
N TYR A 99 -10.67 3.74 10.26
CA TYR A 99 -10.52 2.59 11.15
C TYR A 99 -9.03 2.30 11.43
N PHE A 100 -8.19 2.30 10.40
CA PHE A 100 -6.74 2.12 10.56
C PHE A 100 -6.11 3.20 11.45
N LEU A 101 -6.53 4.46 11.28
CA LEU A 101 -6.05 5.56 12.12
C LEU A 101 -6.51 5.45 13.57
N LYS A 102 -7.68 4.86 13.83
CA LYS A 102 -8.21 4.62 15.17
C LYS A 102 -7.49 3.46 15.85
N GLN A 103 -7.46 2.29 15.21
CA GLN A 103 -6.98 1.05 15.82
C GLN A 103 -5.45 0.92 15.81
N TYR A 104 -4.80 1.31 14.71
CA TYR A 104 -3.37 1.06 14.50
C TYR A 104 -2.55 2.34 14.51
N ARG A 105 -3.10 3.42 15.11
CA ARG A 105 -2.53 4.78 15.11
C ARG A 105 -1.03 4.83 15.34
N ASN A 106 -0.56 4.06 16.33
CA ASN A 106 0.82 4.05 16.80
C ASN A 106 1.62 2.82 16.38
N SER A 107 0.97 1.83 15.76
CA SER A 107 1.60 0.62 15.21
C SER A 107 2.49 0.98 14.02
N ARG A 108 3.61 0.27 13.87
CA ARG A 108 4.61 0.50 12.84
C ARG A 108 4.50 -0.55 11.74
N PHE A 109 4.34 -0.11 10.50
CA PHE A 109 4.26 -0.96 9.32
C PHE A 109 5.52 -0.82 8.47
N LYS A 110 6.03 -1.92 7.91
CA LYS A 110 7.11 -1.90 6.92
C LYS A 110 6.64 -1.14 5.68
N CYS A 111 7.45 -0.18 5.25
CA CYS A 111 7.18 0.65 4.07
C CYS A 111 8.40 0.83 3.15
N GLY A 112 9.40 -0.05 3.31
CA GLY A 112 10.66 -0.01 2.58
C GLY A 112 11.72 -0.89 3.26
N GLU A 113 12.90 -0.88 2.69
CA GLU A 113 14.08 -1.62 3.13
C GLU A 113 15.30 -0.74 2.86
N ASP A 114 16.29 -0.76 3.75
CA ASP A 114 17.54 -0.02 3.51
C ASP A 114 18.58 -0.87 2.78
N ASP A 115 19.72 -0.28 2.43
CA ASP A 115 20.80 -0.92 1.67
C ASP A 115 21.36 -2.19 2.31
N TYR A 116 21.10 -2.42 3.60
CA TYR A 116 21.56 -3.58 4.36
C TYR A 116 20.45 -4.61 4.59
N GLY A 117 19.28 -4.42 3.99
CA GLY A 117 18.15 -5.33 4.12
C GLY A 117 17.30 -5.09 5.37
N TYR A 118 17.53 -4.02 6.15
CA TYR A 118 16.73 -3.76 7.34
C TYR A 118 15.41 -3.08 7.01
N ASN A 119 14.35 -3.54 7.66
CA ASN A 119 13.01 -3.01 7.47
C ASN A 119 12.90 -1.53 7.85
N VAL A 120 12.53 -0.69 6.89
CA VAL A 120 12.13 0.69 7.16
C VAL A 120 10.65 0.70 7.55
N ARG A 121 10.34 1.14 8.77
CA ARG A 121 8.97 1.13 9.30
C ARG A 121 8.48 2.53 9.68
N LEU A 122 7.20 2.80 9.42
CA LEU A 122 6.53 4.06 9.78
C LEU A 122 5.25 3.80 10.57
N LYS A 123 4.91 4.70 11.51
CA LYS A 123 3.63 4.59 12.24
C LYS A 123 2.47 4.90 11.31
N MET A 124 1.34 4.19 11.44
CA MET A 124 0.16 4.37 10.59
C MET A 124 -0.30 5.83 10.49
N LYS A 125 -0.33 6.56 11.61
CA LYS A 125 -0.70 7.99 11.60
C LYS A 125 0.19 8.88 10.71
N TYR A 126 1.48 8.55 10.60
CA TYR A 126 2.40 9.28 9.75
C TYR A 126 2.28 8.83 8.30
N PHE A 127 2.01 7.55 8.06
CA PHE A 127 1.79 7.04 6.71
C PHE A 127 0.49 7.60 6.10
N ILE A 128 -0.59 7.71 6.88
CA ILE A 128 -1.83 8.37 6.44
C ILE A 128 -1.60 9.88 6.18
N HIS A 129 -0.84 10.57 7.02
CA HIS A 129 -0.44 11.97 6.76
C HIS A 129 0.34 12.08 5.44
N TYR A 130 1.28 11.16 5.22
CA TYR A 130 2.06 11.07 3.98
C TYR A 130 1.16 10.86 2.76
N MET A 131 0.27 9.86 2.75
CA MET A 131 -0.64 9.61 1.62
C MET A 131 -1.47 10.83 1.22
N ASN A 132 -1.88 11.66 2.19
CA ASN A 132 -2.71 12.83 1.94
C ASN A 132 -1.92 14.09 1.49
N THR A 133 -0.60 14.10 1.66
CA THR A 133 0.25 15.29 1.39
C THR A 133 1.36 15.03 0.40
N ASN A 134 1.47 13.80 -0.11
CA ASN A 134 2.53 13.35 -0.99
C ASN A 134 2.29 13.71 -2.47
N CYS A 135 3.37 14.00 -3.18
CA CYS A 135 3.41 14.16 -4.63
C CYS A 135 4.57 13.40 -5.30
N ASP A 136 5.19 12.45 -4.59
CA ASP A 136 6.28 11.63 -5.12
C ASP A 136 5.86 10.85 -6.37
N ASP A 137 6.79 10.71 -7.31
CA ASP A 137 6.65 9.94 -8.54
C ASP A 137 6.48 8.44 -8.27
N SER A 138 7.22 7.94 -7.27
CA SER A 138 7.13 6.56 -6.77
C SER A 138 7.04 6.59 -5.24
N PRO A 139 5.82 6.69 -4.67
CA PRO A 139 5.63 6.85 -3.23
C PRO A 139 6.18 5.68 -2.40
N LEU A 140 6.55 5.94 -1.13
CA LEU A 140 6.68 4.88 -0.12
C LEU A 140 5.41 4.01 -0.07
N TYR A 141 5.59 2.70 0.05
CA TYR A 141 4.49 1.73 -0.03
C TYR A 141 4.53 0.77 1.15
N ILE A 142 3.41 0.62 1.88
CA ILE A 142 3.32 -0.37 2.96
C ILE A 142 3.32 -1.77 2.36
N PHE A 143 4.28 -2.58 2.78
CA PHE A 143 4.37 -4.00 2.44
C PHE A 143 4.97 -4.73 3.65
N ASP A 144 4.10 -5.32 4.47
CA ASP A 144 4.48 -5.90 5.77
C ASP A 144 4.15 -7.39 5.80
N GLY A 145 5.17 -8.24 5.91
CA GLY A 145 5.02 -9.69 6.00
C GLY A 145 4.84 -10.22 7.43
N ASN A 146 5.12 -9.41 8.46
CA ASN A 146 5.16 -9.87 9.86
C ASN A 146 3.91 -9.46 10.66
N PHE A 147 2.83 -9.02 10.01
CA PHE A 147 1.65 -8.49 10.68
C PHE A 147 0.88 -9.52 11.55
N GLY A 148 1.07 -10.82 11.28
CA GLY A 148 0.44 -11.91 12.04
C GLY A 148 1.28 -12.46 13.20
N GLU A 149 2.58 -12.19 13.22
CA GLU A 149 3.52 -12.70 14.24
C GLU A 149 3.63 -11.74 15.42
N VAL A 150 3.60 -10.44 15.11
CA VAL A 150 3.56 -9.40 16.12
C VAL A 150 2.11 -9.26 16.54
N GLY A 151 1.69 -10.05 17.53
CA GLY A 151 0.43 -9.84 18.22
C GLY A 151 0.30 -8.35 18.49
N VAL A 152 -0.70 -7.73 17.87
CA VAL A 152 -1.01 -6.32 18.09
C VAL A 152 -1.24 -6.22 19.58
N GLN A 153 -0.28 -5.65 20.32
CA GLN A 153 -0.46 -5.31 21.72
C GLN A 153 -1.56 -4.25 21.74
N VAL A 154 -2.79 -4.73 21.87
CA VAL A 154 -3.93 -3.93 22.26
C VAL A 154 -3.73 -3.78 23.76
N ASP A 155 -3.20 -2.62 24.17
CA ASP A 155 -3.19 -2.26 25.59
C ASP A 155 -4.66 -2.22 26.04
N SER A 156 -5.01 -3.17 26.92
CA SER A 156 -6.30 -3.27 27.62
C SER A 156 -6.58 -2.07 28.51
#